data_AF-A0A954UGJ0-F1
#
_entry.id   AF-A0A954UGJ0-F1
#
_cell.length_a   1.000
_cell.length_b   1.000
_cell.length_c   1.000
_cell.angle_alpha   90.00
_cell.angle_beta   90.00
_cell.angle_gamma   90.00
#
_symmetry.space_group_name_H-M   'P 1'
#
loop_
_entity.id
_entity.type
_entity.pdbx_description
1 polymer ?
#
loop_
_entity_poly.entity_id
_entity_poly.type
_entity_poly.pdbx_seq_one_letter_code
_entity_poly.pdbx_strand_id
1 'polypeptide(L)'
;MPATEQTWRDGKLLHKVFGVTSLLLLIATIWMFAKDHDREWKQYQDTARKVDIINTEWRTLQYDTEAWHREHEALQERVRQTQAQGIDPKLIQAFILEVENAGDAGLPVRDLTRLNAMNDSLNVAVSEARDVRNGRNADDENEAITSYNERKLAAERARVQLDEARQQIEQAGKKVDEAAEAKVAELEEALDAAEEELQLAEKEVMDAEASVIRQRKLLLSEMDNIVAFAKYEESDRLKTRKFESANLDKAKADLD
;
A
#
# COMPACT_ATOMS: atom_id res chain seq x y z
N MET A 1 69.00 -1.23 -81.51
CA MET A 1 69.99 -1.62 -80.48
C MET A 1 69.24 -1.78 -79.18
N PRO A 2 69.31 -2.94 -78.49
CA PRO A 2 68.59 -3.13 -77.24
C PRO A 2 69.29 -2.36 -76.12
N ALA A 3 68.55 -1.54 -75.38
CA ALA A 3 69.04 -0.87 -74.20
C ALA A 3 69.25 -1.92 -73.09
N THR A 4 70.50 -2.25 -72.80
CA THR A 4 70.87 -2.96 -71.57
C THR A 4 70.75 -1.98 -70.41
N GLU A 5 69.55 -1.82 -69.87
CA GLU A 5 69.32 -1.05 -68.64
C GLU A 5 69.91 -1.82 -67.45
N GLN A 6 71.21 -1.64 -67.25
CA GLN A 6 71.89 -2.08 -66.04
C GLN A 6 71.46 -1.13 -64.92
N THR A 7 70.51 -1.56 -64.10
CA THR A 7 70.10 -0.80 -62.91
C THR A 7 71.32 -0.59 -62.01
N TRP A 8 71.63 0.67 -61.68
CA TRP A 8 72.81 1.09 -60.89
C TRP A 8 72.96 0.31 -59.56
N ARG A 9 71.87 -0.23 -59.00
CA ARG A 9 71.86 -1.00 -57.75
C ARG A 9 71.37 -2.44 -57.96
N ASP A 10 71.93 -3.37 -57.19
CA ASP A 10 71.50 -4.77 -57.16
C ASP A 10 70.06 -4.89 -56.61
N GLY A 11 69.11 -5.23 -57.48
CA GLY A 11 67.71 -5.43 -57.11
C GLY A 11 67.50 -6.52 -56.05
N LYS A 12 68.37 -7.54 -55.99
CA LYS A 12 68.26 -8.61 -54.99
C LYS A 12 68.54 -8.09 -53.57
N LEU A 13 69.49 -7.16 -53.44
CA LEU A 13 69.82 -6.54 -52.16
C LEU A 13 68.69 -5.60 -51.72
N LEU A 14 68.12 -4.82 -52.65
CA LEU A 14 66.99 -3.94 -52.38
C LEU A 14 65.77 -4.73 -51.85
N HIS A 15 65.38 -5.83 -52.49
CA HIS A 15 64.25 -6.64 -52.04
C HIS A 15 64.48 -7.29 -50.67
N LYS A 16 65.72 -7.68 -50.35
CA LYS A 16 66.07 -8.22 -49.03
C LYS A 16 65.91 -7.17 -47.94
N VAL A 17 66.47 -5.97 -48.14
CA VAL A 17 66.35 -4.87 -47.18
C VAL A 17 64.89 -4.46 -47.02
N PHE A 18 64.17 -4.32 -48.13
CA PHE A 18 62.74 -4.01 -48.11
C PHE A 18 61.94 -5.06 -47.32
N GLY A 19 62.12 -6.34 -47.61
CA GLY A 19 61.41 -7.43 -46.92
C GLY A 19 61.70 -7.48 -45.41
N VAL A 20 62.95 -7.25 -45.01
CA VAL A 20 63.33 -7.18 -43.58
C VAL A 20 62.70 -5.96 -42.91
N THR A 21 62.72 -4.79 -43.55
CA THR A 21 62.11 -3.57 -42.99
C THR A 21 60.58 -3.67 -42.88
N SER A 22 59.90 -4.28 -43.87
CA SER A 22 58.45 -4.51 -43.79
C SER A 22 58.09 -5.50 -42.69
N LEU A 23 58.90 -6.53 -42.47
CA LEU A 23 58.69 -7.50 -41.40
C LEU A 23 58.87 -6.84 -40.01
N LEU A 24 59.90 -6.00 -39.85
CA LEU A 24 60.12 -5.25 -38.62
C LEU A 24 58.98 -4.27 -38.33
N LEU A 25 58.48 -3.57 -39.35
CA LEU A 25 57.30 -2.71 -39.21
C LEU A 25 56.07 -3.51 -38.79
N LEU A 26 55.81 -4.66 -39.42
CA LEU A 26 54.68 -5.53 -39.07
C LEU A 26 54.75 -5.96 -37.60
N ILE A 27 55.93 -6.40 -37.14
CA ILE A 27 56.15 -6.80 -35.74
C ILE A 27 55.90 -5.61 -34.80
N ALA A 28 56.40 -4.41 -35.13
CA ALA A 28 56.17 -3.20 -34.34
C ALA A 28 54.68 -2.83 -34.28
N THR A 29 53.94 -2.95 -35.38
CA THR A 29 52.50 -2.71 -35.44
C THR A 29 51.72 -3.70 -34.56
N ILE A 30 52.03 -5.00 -34.66
CA ILE A 30 51.40 -6.03 -33.82
C ILE A 30 51.68 -5.77 -32.34
N TRP A 31 52.91 -5.38 -32.00
CA TRP A 31 53.27 -5.09 -30.61
C TRP A 31 52.52 -3.87 -30.05
N MET A 32 52.37 -2.80 -30.84
CA MET A 32 51.53 -1.66 -30.46
C MET A 32 50.07 -2.07 -30.24
N PHE A 33 49.50 -2.88 -31.14
CA PHE A 33 48.13 -3.38 -30.99
C PHE A 33 47.96 -4.27 -29.77
N ALA A 34 48.91 -5.17 -29.49
CA ALA A 34 48.86 -6.04 -28.32
C ALA A 34 48.90 -5.21 -27.02
N LYS A 35 49.80 -4.22 -26.95
CA LYS A 35 49.91 -3.34 -25.79
C LYS A 35 48.69 -2.42 -25.63
N ASP A 36 48.11 -1.94 -26.72
CA ASP A 36 46.91 -1.10 -26.70
C ASP A 36 45.64 -1.92 -26.37
N HIS A 37 45.61 -3.21 -26.73
CA HIS A 37 44.49 -4.12 -26.46
C HIS A 37 44.38 -4.52 -24.97
N ASP A 38 45.49 -4.45 -24.22
CA ASP A 38 45.54 -4.65 -22.75
C ASP A 38 45.21 -3.38 -21.96
N ARG A 39 44.69 -2.32 -22.61
CA ARG A 39 44.33 -1.06 -21.95
C ARG A 39 43.37 -1.26 -20.78
N GLU A 40 43.77 -0.65 -19.66
CA GLU A 40 43.10 -0.51 -18.36
C GLU A 40 41.60 -0.18 -18.44
N TRP A 41 41.15 0.42 -19.54
CA TRP A 41 39.75 0.74 -19.84
C TRP A 41 38.77 -0.46 -19.77
N LYS A 42 39.23 -1.69 -19.99
CA LYS A 42 38.39 -2.89 -19.85
C LYS A 42 37.94 -3.11 -18.41
N GLN A 43 38.82 -2.88 -17.44
CA GLN A 43 38.47 -3.01 -16.01
C GLN A 43 37.45 -1.95 -15.59
N TYR A 44 37.58 -0.73 -16.12
CA TYR A 44 36.62 0.35 -15.87
C TYR A 44 35.24 0.06 -16.45
N GLN A 45 35.14 -0.51 -17.66
CA GLN A 45 33.85 -0.92 -18.22
C GLN A 45 33.18 -2.02 -17.43
N ASP A 46 33.92 -3.06 -17.03
CA ASP A 46 33.34 -4.16 -16.26
C ASP A 46 32.85 -3.65 -14.90
N THR A 47 33.58 -2.73 -14.28
CA THR A 47 33.17 -2.06 -13.05
C THR A 47 31.95 -1.17 -13.27
N ALA A 48 31.94 -0.35 -14.32
CA ALA A 48 30.81 0.52 -14.68
C ALA A 48 29.55 -0.31 -14.95
N ARG A 49 29.65 -1.40 -15.73
CA ARG A 49 28.54 -2.30 -16.00
C ARG A 49 27.99 -2.95 -14.72
N LYS A 50 28.87 -3.35 -13.79
CA LYS A 50 28.43 -3.88 -12.48
C LYS A 50 27.68 -2.82 -11.68
N VAL A 51 28.20 -1.60 -11.64
CA VAL A 51 27.55 -0.48 -10.96
C VAL A 51 26.19 -0.18 -11.59
N ASP A 52 26.07 -0.20 -12.92
CA ASP A 52 24.81 0.03 -13.63
C ASP A 52 23.77 -1.06 -13.34
N ILE A 53 24.19 -2.33 -13.32
CA ILE A 53 23.33 -3.47 -12.94
C ILE A 53 22.83 -3.29 -11.51
N ILE A 54 23.73 -3.04 -10.55
CA ILE A 54 23.38 -2.86 -9.14
C ILE A 54 22.44 -1.66 -8.96
N ASN A 55 22.70 -0.54 -9.64
CA ASN A 55 21.83 0.64 -9.59
C ASN A 55 20.44 0.34 -10.15
N THR A 56 20.37 -0.46 -11.22
CA THR A 56 19.09 -0.88 -11.80
C THR A 56 18.35 -1.80 -10.84
N GLU A 57 19.03 -2.78 -10.24
CA GLU A 57 18.46 -3.67 -9.23
C GLU A 57 17.92 -2.89 -8.01
N TRP A 58 18.67 -1.90 -7.52
CA TRP A 58 18.20 -1.05 -6.41
C TRP A 58 16.97 -0.22 -6.78
N ARG A 59 16.92 0.34 -7.98
CA ARG A 59 15.73 1.06 -8.46
C ARG A 59 14.54 0.13 -8.56
N THR A 60 14.71 -1.06 -9.13
CA THR A 60 13.64 -2.08 -9.20
C THR A 60 13.16 -2.45 -7.80
N LEU A 61 14.07 -2.71 -6.86
CA LEU A 61 13.71 -3.04 -5.49
C LEU A 61 12.97 -1.90 -4.79
N GLN A 62 13.39 -0.65 -5.03
CA GLN A 62 12.70 0.53 -4.51
C GLN A 62 11.27 0.62 -5.06
N TYR A 63 11.08 0.48 -6.37
CA TYR A 63 9.76 0.48 -6.99
C TYR A 63 8.86 -0.64 -6.43
N ASP A 64 9.38 -1.86 -6.30
CA ASP A 64 8.64 -3.00 -5.76
C ASP A 64 8.24 -2.78 -4.30
N THR A 65 9.16 -2.22 -3.50
CA THR A 65 8.91 -1.89 -2.08
C THR A 65 7.85 -0.80 -1.95
N GLU A 66 7.95 0.28 -2.72
CA GLU A 66 6.96 1.36 -2.74
C GLU A 66 5.60 0.89 -3.25
N ALA A 67 5.55 -0.01 -4.24
CA ALA A 67 4.32 -0.62 -4.71
C ALA A 67 3.66 -1.47 -3.62
N TRP A 68 4.45 -2.30 -2.93
CA TRP A 68 3.98 -3.13 -1.82
C TRP A 68 3.46 -2.29 -0.65
N HIS A 69 4.17 -1.22 -0.27
CA HIS A 69 3.70 -0.32 0.79
C HIS A 69 2.38 0.34 0.44
N ARG A 70 2.24 0.86 -0.79
CA ARG A 70 0.97 1.45 -1.27
C ARG A 70 -0.18 0.45 -1.26
N GLU A 71 0.06 -0.79 -1.69
CA GLU A 71 -0.95 -1.84 -1.66
C GLU A 71 -1.34 -2.18 -0.22
N HIS A 72 -0.35 -2.30 0.67
CA HIS A 72 -0.57 -2.59 2.08
C HIS A 72 -1.41 -1.51 2.77
N GLU A 73 -1.07 -0.23 2.56
CA GLU A 73 -1.83 0.91 3.08
C GLU A 73 -3.25 0.93 2.52
N ALA A 74 -3.43 0.71 1.22
CA ALA A 74 -4.75 0.65 0.60
C ALA A 74 -5.60 -0.50 1.15
N LEU A 75 -5.00 -1.66 1.41
CA LEU A 75 -5.69 -2.81 2.02
C LEU A 75 -6.05 -2.53 3.48
N GLN A 76 -5.13 -1.97 4.27
CA GLN A 76 -5.38 -1.58 5.65
C GLN A 76 -6.54 -0.57 5.74
N GLU A 77 -6.53 0.43 4.87
CA GLU A 77 -7.61 1.42 4.79
C GLU A 77 -8.95 0.76 4.43
N ARG A 78 -8.99 -0.15 3.44
CA ARG A 78 -10.21 -0.90 3.11
C ARG A 78 -10.73 -1.75 4.28
N VAL A 79 -9.83 -2.40 5.02
CA VAL A 79 -10.20 -3.17 6.21
C VAL A 79 -10.79 -2.25 7.26
N ARG A 80 -10.14 -1.11 7.54
CA ARG A 80 -10.60 -0.10 8.49
C ARG A 80 -11.97 0.44 8.11
N GLN A 81 -12.16 0.81 6.85
CA GLN A 81 -13.43 1.24 6.28
C GLN A 81 -14.52 0.20 6.45
N THR A 82 -14.24 -1.06 6.12
CA THR A 82 -15.20 -2.15 6.26
C THR A 82 -15.54 -2.42 7.72
N GLN A 83 -14.60 -2.22 8.64
CA GLN A 83 -14.86 -2.36 10.07
C GLN A 83 -15.68 -1.19 10.63
N ALA A 84 -15.50 0.00 10.07
CA ALA A 84 -16.25 1.21 10.35
C ALA A 84 -17.61 1.29 9.62
N GLN A 85 -17.89 0.37 8.70
CA GLN A 85 -19.26 0.17 8.24
C GLN A 85 -20.07 -0.38 9.42
N GLY A 86 -21.16 0.30 9.76
CA GLY A 86 -22.10 -0.16 10.78
C GLY A 86 -22.59 -1.59 10.48
N ILE A 87 -23.14 -2.25 11.50
CA ILE A 87 -23.80 -3.53 11.29
C ILE A 87 -25.14 -3.28 10.59
N ASP A 88 -25.50 -4.12 9.63
CA ASP A 88 -26.79 -4.02 8.94
C ASP A 88 -27.93 -4.00 9.98
N PRO A 89 -28.75 -2.93 10.05
CA PRO A 89 -29.84 -2.82 11.00
C PRO A 89 -30.81 -4.02 10.95
N LYS A 90 -30.97 -4.66 9.79
CA LYS A 90 -31.83 -5.84 9.65
C LYS A 90 -31.30 -7.04 10.42
N LEU A 91 -29.97 -7.21 10.50
CA LEU A 91 -29.37 -8.31 11.26
C LEU A 91 -29.56 -8.10 12.77
N ILE A 92 -29.45 -6.87 13.24
CA ILE A 92 -29.68 -6.54 14.65
C ILE A 92 -31.16 -6.75 15.00
N GLN A 93 -32.07 -6.27 14.16
CA GLN A 93 -33.51 -6.49 14.36
C GLN A 93 -33.88 -7.98 14.33
N ALA A 94 -33.31 -8.74 13.39
CA ALA A 94 -33.53 -10.19 13.33
C ALA A 94 -33.00 -10.88 14.60
N PHE A 95 -31.85 -10.46 15.12
CA PHE A 95 -31.31 -10.97 16.37
C PHE A 95 -32.22 -10.63 17.57
N ILE A 96 -32.69 -9.39 17.67
CA ILE A 96 -33.61 -8.95 18.74
C ILE A 96 -34.90 -9.78 18.70
N LEU A 97 -35.51 -9.93 17.53
CA LEU A 97 -36.72 -10.70 17.34
C LEU A 97 -36.53 -12.18 17.74
N GLU A 98 -35.38 -12.76 17.39
CA GLU A 98 -35.06 -14.13 17.78
C GLU A 98 -34.93 -14.29 19.31
N VAL A 99 -34.30 -13.31 19.98
CA VAL A 99 -34.17 -13.31 21.44
C VAL A 99 -35.54 -13.14 22.12
N GLU A 100 -36.42 -12.30 21.59
CA GLU A 100 -37.79 -12.12 22.09
C GLU A 100 -38.63 -13.40 21.91
N ASN A 101 -38.58 -14.02 20.73
CA ASN A 101 -39.28 -15.28 20.45
C ASN A 101 -38.80 -16.43 21.35
N ALA A 102 -37.49 -16.49 21.64
CA ALA A 102 -36.94 -17.45 22.59
C ALA A 102 -37.51 -17.23 24.01
N GLY A 103 -37.77 -15.98 24.36
CA GLY A 103 -38.50 -15.56 25.55
C GLY A 103 -39.90 -16.14 25.67
N ASP A 104 -40.68 -16.02 24.61
CA ASP A 104 -42.06 -16.54 24.53
C ASP A 104 -42.11 -18.07 24.62
N ALA A 105 -41.04 -18.76 24.20
CA ALA A 105 -40.84 -20.20 24.44
C ALA A 105 -40.51 -20.53 25.93
N GLY A 106 -40.63 -19.53 26.80
CA GLY A 106 -40.50 -19.61 28.24
C GLY A 106 -39.09 -19.43 28.75
N LEU A 107 -38.08 -19.11 27.93
CA LEU A 107 -36.72 -18.79 28.42
C LEU A 107 -36.73 -17.40 29.09
N PRO A 108 -35.91 -17.16 30.13
CA PRO A 108 -35.84 -15.82 30.72
C PRO A 108 -35.29 -14.82 29.69
N VAL A 109 -36.12 -13.85 29.30
CA VAL A 109 -35.70 -12.76 28.41
C VAL A 109 -34.74 -11.86 29.16
N ARG A 110 -33.52 -11.74 28.64
CA ARG A 110 -32.57 -10.74 29.13
C ARG A 110 -33.03 -9.36 28.69
N ASP A 111 -32.94 -8.38 29.59
CA ASP A 111 -33.22 -6.99 29.28
C ASP A 111 -32.38 -6.50 28.09
N LEU A 112 -33.05 -6.15 26.99
CA LEU A 112 -32.44 -5.68 25.75
C LEU A 112 -32.15 -4.18 25.75
N THR A 113 -32.50 -3.45 26.82
CA THR A 113 -32.29 -2.00 26.93
C THR A 113 -30.84 -1.61 26.67
N ARG A 114 -29.89 -2.38 27.23
CA ARG A 114 -28.45 -2.13 27.03
C ARG A 114 -28.02 -2.38 25.58
N LEU A 115 -28.54 -3.43 24.93
CA LEU A 115 -28.24 -3.74 23.54
C LEU A 115 -28.75 -2.64 22.61
N ASN A 116 -29.98 -2.17 22.83
CA ASN A 116 -30.57 -1.06 22.07
C ASN A 116 -29.76 0.23 22.22
N ALA A 117 -29.37 0.58 23.45
CA ALA A 117 -28.53 1.76 23.69
C ALA A 117 -27.16 1.67 23.00
N MET A 118 -26.55 0.47 22.94
CA MET A 118 -25.29 0.24 22.21
C MET A 118 -25.47 0.28 20.69
N ASN A 119 -26.63 -0.15 20.19
CA ASN A 119 -26.97 -0.03 18.77
C ASN A 119 -27.15 1.44 18.39
N ASP A 120 -27.83 2.23 19.21
CA ASP A 120 -28.00 3.67 19.00
C ASP A 120 -26.65 4.40 19.04
N SER A 121 -25.77 4.09 19.99
CA SER A 121 -24.42 4.67 20.05
C SER A 121 -23.57 4.29 18.84
N LEU A 122 -23.70 3.06 18.33
CA LEU A 122 -23.06 2.64 17.09
C LEU A 122 -23.58 3.45 15.90
N ASN A 123 -24.89 3.63 15.77
CA ASN A 123 -25.48 4.38 14.67
C ASN A 123 -25.03 5.84 14.67
N VAL A 124 -24.98 6.48 15.84
CA VAL A 124 -24.45 7.85 16.00
C VAL A 124 -22.97 7.91 15.59
N ALA A 125 -22.14 6.98 16.07
CA ALA A 125 -20.73 6.95 15.69
C ALA A 125 -20.54 6.74 14.18
N VAL A 126 -21.37 5.91 13.54
CA VAL A 126 -21.33 5.67 12.10
C VAL A 126 -21.73 6.92 11.31
N SER A 127 -22.75 7.66 11.75
CA SER A 127 -23.11 8.93 11.11
C SER A 127 -22.00 9.96 11.28
N GLU A 128 -21.44 10.11 12.48
CA GLU A 128 -20.33 11.03 12.73
C GLU A 128 -19.11 10.72 11.86
N ALA A 129 -18.70 9.44 11.77
CA ALA A 129 -17.58 9.03 10.92
C ALA A 129 -17.86 9.27 9.43
N ARG A 130 -19.11 9.08 9.00
CA ARG A 130 -19.53 9.38 7.63
C ARG A 130 -19.48 10.88 7.33
N ASP A 131 -19.91 11.71 8.27
CA ASP A 131 -19.89 13.17 8.15
C ASP A 131 -18.45 13.71 8.15
N VAL A 132 -17.57 13.18 9.00
CA VAL A 132 -16.15 13.55 8.99
C VAL A 132 -15.50 13.19 7.65
N ARG A 133 -15.78 11.99 7.11
CA ARG A 133 -15.20 11.57 5.81
C ARG A 133 -15.75 12.36 4.62
N ASN A 134 -17.06 12.56 4.56
CA ASN A 134 -17.69 13.23 3.41
C ASN A 134 -17.68 14.76 3.52
N GLY A 135 -17.19 15.31 4.63
CA GLY A 135 -17.50 16.69 5.02
C GLY A 135 -18.89 16.75 5.64
N ARG A 136 -19.09 17.60 6.66
CA ARG A 136 -20.44 17.85 7.18
C ARG A 136 -21.29 18.34 6.02
N ASN A 137 -22.43 17.69 5.76
CA ASN A 137 -23.42 18.22 4.83
C ASN A 137 -23.77 19.64 5.29
N ALA A 138 -23.34 20.63 4.50
CA ALA A 138 -23.61 22.04 4.74
C ALA A 138 -25.09 22.32 4.44
N ASP A 139 -25.95 22.06 5.42
CA ASP A 139 -27.18 22.86 5.56
C ASP A 139 -26.85 24.26 6.13
N ASP A 140 -25.62 24.48 6.63
CA ASP A 140 -25.13 25.78 7.10
C ASP A 140 -24.30 26.51 6.02
N GLU A 141 -24.83 27.65 5.60
CA GLU A 141 -24.54 28.43 4.40
C GLU A 141 -23.14 29.11 4.33
N ASN A 142 -22.17 28.78 5.20
CA ASN A 142 -20.94 29.61 5.31
C ASN A 142 -19.60 28.96 5.68
N GLU A 143 -19.44 27.63 5.71
CA GLU A 143 -18.10 27.02 5.81
C GLU A 143 -17.93 25.96 4.74
N ALA A 144 -17.03 26.22 3.79
CA ALA A 144 -16.51 25.21 2.89
C ALA A 144 -15.67 24.22 3.71
N ILE A 145 -16.32 23.28 4.39
CA ILE A 145 -15.65 22.15 5.01
C ILE A 145 -15.15 21.28 3.85
N THR A 146 -13.88 21.42 3.51
CA THR A 146 -13.25 20.54 2.54
C THR A 146 -13.28 19.12 3.08
N SER A 147 -13.93 18.22 2.35
CA SER A 147 -14.02 16.82 2.74
C SER A 147 -12.62 16.18 2.75
N TYR A 148 -12.43 15.10 3.52
CA TYR A 148 -11.20 14.31 3.47
C TYR A 148 -10.80 13.95 2.02
N ASN A 149 -11.79 13.62 1.19
CA ASN A 149 -11.56 13.29 -0.22
C ASN A 149 -11.02 14.48 -1.04
N GLU A 150 -11.47 15.70 -0.74
CA GLU A 150 -10.98 16.91 -1.43
C GLU A 150 -9.56 17.26 -1.03
N ARG A 151 -9.23 17.16 0.26
CA ARG A 151 -7.85 17.36 0.75
C ARG A 151 -6.90 16.32 0.17
N LYS A 152 -7.34 15.06 0.11
CA LYS A 152 -6.60 13.97 -0.53
C LYS A 152 -6.34 14.27 -2.01
N LEU A 153 -7.38 14.70 -2.73
CA LEU A 153 -7.27 15.06 -4.14
C LEU A 153 -6.37 16.29 -4.36
N ALA A 154 -6.39 17.27 -3.45
CA ALA A 154 -5.52 18.44 -3.50
C ALA A 154 -4.04 18.05 -3.35
N ALA A 155 -3.71 17.22 -2.35
CA ALA A 155 -2.36 16.71 -2.15
C ALA A 155 -1.87 15.86 -3.35
N GLU A 156 -2.72 14.96 -3.87
CA GLU A 156 -2.38 14.19 -5.08
C GLU A 156 -2.13 15.08 -6.29
N ARG A 157 -2.92 16.14 -6.48
CA ARG A 157 -2.70 17.11 -7.57
C ARG A 157 -1.40 17.89 -7.40
N ALA A 158 -1.11 18.38 -6.19
CA ALA A 158 0.14 19.10 -5.90
C ALA A 158 1.36 18.21 -6.19
N ARG A 159 1.30 16.93 -5.80
CA ARG A 159 2.35 15.95 -6.05
C ARG A 159 2.59 15.71 -7.53
N VAL A 160 1.52 15.51 -8.31
CA VAL A 160 1.61 15.33 -9.77
C VAL A 160 2.21 16.58 -10.43
N GLN A 161 1.79 17.78 -10.03
CA GLN A 161 2.35 19.03 -10.57
C GLN A 161 3.84 19.19 -10.26
N LEU A 162 4.27 18.82 -9.06
CA LEU A 162 5.68 18.83 -8.66
C LEU A 162 6.50 17.84 -9.49
N ASP A 163 6.01 16.61 -9.65
CA ASP A 163 6.68 15.58 -10.44
C ASP A 163 6.80 15.98 -11.92
N GLU A 164 5.73 16.56 -12.50
CA GLU A 164 5.75 17.11 -13.86
C GLU A 164 6.77 18.26 -14.00
N ALA A 165 6.82 19.17 -13.03
CA ALA A 165 7.78 20.28 -13.04
C ALA A 165 9.23 19.77 -12.96
N ARG A 166 9.51 18.79 -12.09
CA ARG A 166 10.83 18.15 -11.96
C ARG A 166 11.24 17.44 -13.26
N GLN A 167 10.31 16.72 -13.88
CA GLN A 167 10.57 16.04 -15.15
C GLN A 167 10.87 17.03 -16.29
N GLN A 168 10.17 18.18 -16.33
CA GLN A 168 10.45 19.23 -17.31
C GLN A 168 11.85 19.82 -17.13
N ILE A 169 12.29 20.04 -15.88
CA ILE A 169 13.65 20.51 -15.57
C ILE A 169 14.70 19.49 -16.00
N GLU A 170 14.48 18.21 -15.71
CA GLU A 170 15.39 17.14 -16.13
C GLU A 170 15.54 17.08 -17.67
N GLN A 171 14.43 17.21 -18.40
CA GLN A 171 14.42 17.25 -19.87
C GLN A 171 15.09 18.50 -20.44
N ALA A 172 14.98 19.66 -19.78
CA ALA A 172 15.58 20.92 -20.21
C ALA A 172 17.12 20.93 -20.05
N GLY A 173 17.70 20.04 -19.23
CA GLY A 173 19.13 19.92 -19.01
C GLY A 173 19.75 21.17 -18.35
N LYS A 174 21.03 21.47 -18.61
CA LYS A 174 21.81 22.54 -17.93
C LYS A 174 21.30 23.99 -18.13
N LYS A 175 20.21 24.22 -18.87
CA LYS A 175 19.57 25.53 -19.01
C LYS A 175 18.32 25.58 -18.14
N VAL A 176 18.51 25.34 -16.84
CA VAL A 176 17.47 25.62 -15.86
C VAL A 176 17.59 27.11 -15.56
N ASP A 177 16.59 27.88 -15.96
CA ASP A 177 16.50 29.28 -15.57
C ASP A 177 16.00 29.35 -14.13
N GLU A 178 16.45 30.33 -13.34
CA GLU A 178 16.07 30.54 -11.92
C GLU A 178 14.54 30.52 -11.70
N ALA A 179 13.76 30.88 -12.72
CA ALA A 179 12.30 30.82 -12.70
C ALA A 179 11.73 29.38 -12.59
N ALA A 180 12.40 28.38 -13.16
CA ALA A 180 11.97 26.99 -13.07
C ALA A 180 12.26 26.41 -11.69
N GLU A 181 13.40 26.75 -11.09
CA GLU A 181 13.74 26.38 -9.71
C GLU A 181 12.78 27.05 -8.71
N ALA A 182 12.45 28.33 -8.91
CA ALA A 182 11.46 29.03 -8.08
C ALA A 182 10.07 28.38 -8.15
N LYS A 183 9.64 27.92 -9.33
CA LYS A 183 8.36 27.22 -9.49
C LYS A 183 8.34 25.86 -8.79
N VAL A 184 9.46 25.12 -8.80
CA VAL A 184 9.56 23.86 -8.04
C VAL A 184 9.48 24.14 -6.55
N ALA A 185 10.19 25.15 -6.05
CA ALA A 185 10.12 25.53 -4.64
C ALA A 185 8.70 25.93 -4.20
N GLU A 186 7.97 26.70 -5.03
CA GLU A 186 6.57 27.05 -4.79
C GLU A 186 5.66 25.81 -4.74
N LEU A 187 5.87 24.85 -5.66
CA LEU A 187 5.10 23.60 -5.68
C LEU A 187 5.44 22.66 -4.53
N GLU A 188 6.69 22.66 -4.05
CA GLU A 188 7.11 21.93 -2.85
C GLU A 188 6.41 22.50 -1.60
N GLU A 189 6.41 23.83 -1.43
CA GLU A 189 5.71 24.48 -0.32
C GLU A 189 4.18 24.22 -0.37
N ALA A 190 3.59 24.26 -1.57
CA ALA A 190 2.17 23.94 -1.75
C ALA A 190 1.86 22.46 -1.46
N LEU A 191 2.76 21.54 -1.81
CA LEU A 191 2.62 20.12 -1.49
C LEU A 191 2.70 19.89 0.02
N ASP A 192 3.71 20.47 0.68
CA ASP A 192 3.89 20.33 2.13
C ASP A 192 2.65 20.83 2.89
N ALA A 193 2.10 21.99 2.50
CA ALA A 193 0.87 22.53 3.08
C ALA A 193 -0.34 21.60 2.85
N ALA A 194 -0.50 21.07 1.63
CA ALA A 194 -1.60 20.15 1.32
C ALA A 194 -1.47 18.80 2.04
N GLU A 195 -0.25 18.29 2.23
CA GLU A 195 0.02 17.07 2.99
C GLU A 195 -0.25 17.25 4.48
N GLU A 196 0.09 18.40 5.07
CA GLU A 196 -0.21 18.70 6.47
C GLU A 196 -1.73 18.74 6.71
N GLU A 197 -2.49 19.41 5.84
CA GLU A 197 -3.95 19.44 5.92
C GLU A 197 -4.57 18.04 5.75
N LEU A 198 -4.01 17.21 4.86
CA LEU A 198 -4.44 15.83 4.66
C LEU A 198 -4.15 14.98 5.89
N GLN A 199 -2.98 15.11 6.53
CA GLN A 199 -2.62 14.36 7.73
C GLN A 199 -3.57 14.68 8.90
N LEU A 200 -3.93 15.95 9.07
CA LEU A 200 -4.93 16.35 10.07
C LEU A 200 -6.29 15.74 9.77
N ALA A 201 -6.73 15.78 8.51
CA ALA A 201 -8.00 15.18 8.09
C ALA A 201 -8.01 13.65 8.25
N GLU A 202 -6.92 12.98 7.91
CA GLU A 202 -6.77 11.54 8.07
C GLU A 202 -6.86 11.14 9.54
N LYS A 203 -6.22 11.90 10.43
CA LYS A 203 -6.32 11.69 11.87
C LYS A 203 -7.75 11.81 12.38
N GLU A 204 -8.49 12.83 11.96
CA GLU A 204 -9.90 13.01 12.32
C GLU A 204 -10.76 11.83 11.85
N VAL A 205 -10.57 11.38 10.60
CA VAL A 205 -11.26 10.20 10.05
C VAL A 205 -10.89 8.95 10.87
N MET A 206 -9.61 8.74 11.16
CA MET A 206 -9.15 7.60 11.95
C MET A 206 -9.74 7.57 13.36
N ASP A 207 -9.80 8.72 14.03
CA ASP A 207 -10.36 8.81 15.39
C ASP A 207 -11.87 8.52 15.39
N ALA A 208 -12.59 9.01 14.37
CA ALA A 208 -14.01 8.74 14.18
C ALA A 208 -14.28 7.26 13.85
N GLU A 209 -13.54 6.67 12.92
CA GLU A 209 -13.63 5.25 12.58
C GLU A 209 -13.25 4.35 13.76
N ALA A 210 -12.22 4.72 14.54
CA ALA A 210 -11.84 4.00 15.74
C ALA A 210 -12.99 4.02 16.77
N SER A 211 -13.76 5.11 16.86
CA SER A 211 -14.97 5.17 17.69
C SER A 211 -16.01 4.15 17.24
N VAL A 212 -16.30 4.08 15.93
CA VAL A 212 -17.22 3.09 15.36
C VAL A 212 -16.77 1.66 15.69
N ILE A 213 -15.49 1.36 15.46
CA ILE A 213 -14.93 0.02 15.71
C ILE A 213 -15.07 -0.36 17.20
N ARG A 214 -14.84 0.59 18.12
CA ARG A 214 -15.04 0.37 19.56
C ARG A 214 -16.50 0.07 19.87
N GLN A 215 -17.44 0.89 19.41
CA GLN A 215 -18.88 0.68 19.65
C GLN A 215 -19.36 -0.65 19.08
N ARG A 216 -18.92 -1.00 17.86
CA ARG A 216 -19.22 -2.27 17.23
C ARG A 216 -18.74 -3.47 18.05
N LYS A 217 -17.50 -3.42 18.57
CA LYS A 217 -16.96 -4.48 19.43
C LYS A 217 -17.76 -4.62 20.72
N LEU A 218 -18.18 -3.52 21.33
CA LEU A 218 -19.02 -3.55 22.54
C LEU A 218 -20.39 -4.18 22.25
N LEU A 219 -21.03 -3.79 21.15
CA LEU A 219 -22.31 -4.35 20.72
C LEU A 219 -22.20 -5.87 20.47
N LEU A 220 -21.20 -6.31 19.71
CA LEU A 220 -20.97 -7.73 19.43
C LEU A 220 -20.70 -8.53 20.71
N SER A 221 -19.89 -7.98 21.63
CA SER A 221 -19.64 -8.60 22.94
C SER A 221 -20.94 -8.74 23.75
N GLU A 222 -21.83 -7.76 23.71
CA GLU A 222 -23.13 -7.88 24.38
C GLU A 222 -24.03 -8.94 23.73
N MET A 223 -24.04 -9.04 22.39
CA MET A 223 -24.75 -10.11 21.68
C MET A 223 -24.21 -11.49 22.07
N ASP A 224 -22.89 -11.65 22.14
CA ASP A 224 -22.24 -12.90 22.57
C ASP A 224 -22.63 -13.26 24.01
N ASN A 225 -22.69 -12.27 24.91
CA ASN A 225 -23.13 -12.48 26.29
C ASN A 225 -24.59 -12.91 26.38
N ILE A 226 -25.47 -12.38 25.53
CA ILE A 226 -26.88 -12.79 25.45
C ILE A 226 -26.97 -14.24 24.96
N VAL A 227 -26.26 -14.60 23.89
CA VAL A 227 -26.22 -15.97 23.36
C VAL A 227 -25.66 -16.95 24.39
N ALA A 228 -24.58 -16.59 25.08
CA ALA A 228 -23.98 -17.43 26.12
C ALA A 228 -24.95 -17.69 27.28
N PHE A 229 -25.69 -16.66 27.71
CA PHE A 229 -26.71 -16.79 28.73
C PHE A 229 -27.86 -17.71 28.28
N ALA A 230 -28.37 -17.53 27.06
CA ALA A 230 -29.42 -18.41 26.51
C ALA A 230 -28.99 -19.88 26.47
N LYS A 231 -27.75 -20.16 26.03
CA LYS A 231 -27.18 -21.52 26.03
C LYS A 231 -27.06 -22.12 27.44
N TYR A 232 -26.71 -21.29 28.42
CA TYR A 232 -26.61 -21.72 29.81
C TYR A 232 -28.00 -22.13 30.35
N GLU A 233 -29.02 -21.31 30.15
CA GLU A 233 -30.40 -21.58 30.55
C GLU A 233 -30.98 -22.83 29.87
N GLU A 234 -30.75 -22.99 28.57
CA GLU A 234 -31.15 -24.18 27.83
C GLU A 234 -30.51 -25.44 28.44
N SER A 235 -29.20 -25.38 28.71
CA SER A 235 -28.45 -26.48 29.32
C SER A 235 -28.97 -26.83 30.70
N ASP A 236 -29.34 -25.84 31.52
CA ASP A 236 -29.89 -26.06 32.85
C ASP A 236 -31.28 -26.72 32.79
N ARG A 237 -32.16 -26.25 31.92
CA ARG A 237 -33.48 -26.86 31.70
C ARG A 237 -33.39 -28.30 31.20
N LEU A 238 -32.43 -28.60 30.33
CA LEU A 238 -32.19 -29.96 29.87
C LEU A 238 -31.74 -30.87 31.02
N LYS A 239 -30.92 -30.37 31.95
CA LYS A 239 -30.56 -31.12 33.17
C LYS A 239 -31.79 -31.37 34.03
N THR A 240 -32.59 -30.35 34.31
CA THR A 240 -33.81 -30.48 35.12
C THR A 240 -34.79 -31.48 34.51
N ARG A 241 -35.04 -31.41 33.20
CA ARG A 241 -35.88 -32.39 32.48
C ARG A 241 -35.33 -33.82 32.55
N LYS A 242 -34.01 -34.00 32.50
CA LYS A 242 -33.37 -35.32 32.69
C LYS A 242 -33.58 -35.87 34.10
N PHE A 243 -33.50 -35.03 35.13
CA PHE A 243 -33.79 -35.46 36.50
C PHE A 243 -35.27 -35.79 36.71
N GLU A 244 -36.18 -34.98 36.18
CA GLU A 244 -37.63 -35.22 36.27
C GLU A 244 -38.03 -36.51 35.56
N SER A 245 -37.52 -36.75 34.35
CA SER A 245 -37.75 -38.00 33.61
C SER A 245 -37.20 -39.22 34.37
N ALA A 246 -35.98 -39.13 34.92
CA ALA A 246 -35.43 -40.21 35.75
C ALA A 246 -36.28 -40.50 37.00
N ASN A 247 -36.83 -39.47 37.64
CA ASN A 247 -37.74 -39.65 38.78
C ASN A 247 -39.07 -40.29 38.36
N LEU A 248 -39.61 -39.91 37.20
CA LEU A 248 -40.83 -40.48 36.65
C LEU A 248 -40.64 -41.95 36.28
N ASP A 249 -39.51 -42.30 35.67
CA ASP A 249 -39.17 -43.69 35.33
C ASP A 249 -38.99 -44.56 36.58
N LYS A 250 -38.36 -44.01 37.63
CA LYS A 250 -38.30 -44.68 38.94
C LYS A 250 -39.69 -44.92 39.52
N ALA A 251 -40.56 -43.92 39.51
CA ALA A 251 -41.92 -44.04 40.05
C ALA A 251 -42.75 -45.08 39.28
N LYS A 252 -42.56 -45.21 37.96
CA LYS A 252 -43.17 -46.28 37.16
C LYS A 252 -42.64 -47.66 37.55
N ALA A 253 -41.32 -47.79 37.71
CA ALA A 253 -40.70 -49.05 38.11
C ALA A 253 -41.14 -49.51 39.51
N ASP A 254 -41.45 -48.59 40.42
CA ASP A 254 -41.96 -48.90 41.77
C ASP A 254 -43.44 -49.35 41.78
N LEU A 255 -44.19 -49.17 40.67
CA LEU A 255 -45.61 -49.54 40.54
C LEU A 255 -45.83 -50.93 39.92
N ASP A 256 -44.84 -51.47 39.21
CA ASP A 256 -44.86 -52.80 38.57
C ASP A 256 -44.30 -53.90 39.50
#